data_AF-A0A084VHW6-F1
#
_entry.id   AF-A0A084VHW6-F1
#
_cell.length_a   1.000
_cell.length_b   1.000
_cell.length_c   1.000
_cell.angle_alpha   90.00
_cell.angle_beta   90.00
_cell.angle_gamma   90.00
#
_symmetry.space_group_name_H-M   'P 1'
#
loop_
_entity.id
_entity.type
_entity.pdbx_description
1 polymer ?
#
loop_
_entity_poly.entity_id
_entity_poly.type
_entity_poly.pdbx_seq_one_letter_code
_entity_poly.pdbx_strand_id
1 'polypeptide(L)'
;MGCTPIGKLTSGCPERYECPSLTAHDNEKCYFNGKTYKISDRLPDEEVAQFCSVLCYCRAAKPFATFRCAHIDCPEFFHRFDYENCLRTYRKGGCCSVKSVCGAERDKLAQCELENEIYKEGQRIQFKDNPCRTCICTAGFNANATETDPNCYESTCGFELFQEKLLYGGAVPVYKKERCCPWEWRLPQESDKVVRSAPAVSNDPNLQCKYGKLLLNVGDKLDMAEENQKMSCTCSVPPLLHCVLN
;
A
#
# COMPACT_ATOMS: atom_id res chain seq x y z
N MET A 1 -4.58 -5.13 -3.49
CA MET A 1 -4.76 -6.17 -4.53
C MET A 1 -5.46 -7.42 -4.03
N GLY A 2 -5.23 -7.90 -2.79
CA GLY A 2 -5.91 -9.11 -2.31
C GLY A 2 -5.50 -10.38 -3.06
N CYS A 3 -4.24 -10.48 -3.47
CA CYS A 3 -3.72 -11.66 -4.15
C CYS A 3 -3.61 -12.84 -3.19
N THR A 4 -3.76 -14.05 -3.72
CA THR A 4 -3.70 -15.29 -2.93
C THR A 4 -2.29 -15.89 -2.99
N PRO A 5 -1.64 -16.21 -1.86
CA PRO A 5 -0.35 -16.88 -1.85
C PRO A 5 -0.48 -18.33 -2.33
N ILE A 6 0.45 -18.77 -3.18
CA ILE A 6 0.53 -20.15 -3.67
C ILE A 6 1.92 -20.72 -3.36
N GLY A 7 1.95 -21.98 -2.93
CA GLY A 7 3.18 -22.67 -2.53
C GLY A 7 3.75 -22.11 -1.22
N LYS A 8 4.82 -22.74 -0.73
CA LYS A 8 5.50 -22.30 0.49
C LYS A 8 6.96 -22.72 0.45
N LEU A 9 7.83 -21.72 0.39
CA LEU A 9 9.27 -21.89 0.48
C LEU A 9 9.68 -22.26 1.91
N THR A 10 10.89 -22.80 2.06
CA THR A 10 11.50 -23.11 3.37
C THR A 10 11.64 -21.88 4.26
N SER A 11 11.75 -20.68 3.69
CA SER A 11 11.73 -19.41 4.41
C SER A 11 10.38 -19.04 5.03
N GLY A 12 9.31 -19.76 4.70
CA GLY A 12 7.95 -19.45 5.08
C GLY A 12 7.22 -18.49 4.14
N CYS A 13 7.92 -17.91 3.16
CA CYS A 13 7.32 -17.07 2.12
C CYS A 13 6.59 -17.92 1.06
N PRO A 14 5.56 -17.39 0.39
CA PRO A 14 4.96 -18.06 -0.75
C PRO A 14 5.91 -18.11 -1.94
N GLU A 15 5.72 -19.11 -2.80
CA GLU A 15 6.48 -19.25 -4.05
C GLU A 15 6.03 -18.21 -5.09
N ARG A 16 4.73 -17.93 -5.13
CA ARG A 16 4.11 -16.92 -6.00
C ARG A 16 2.79 -16.42 -5.43
N TYR A 17 2.27 -15.35 -6.01
CA TYR A 17 0.90 -14.91 -5.77
C TYR A 17 0.04 -15.05 -7.01
N GLU A 18 -1.22 -15.41 -6.81
CA GLU A 18 -2.27 -15.31 -7.81
C GLU A 18 -3.02 -14.00 -7.64
N CYS A 19 -2.89 -13.13 -8.64
CA CYS A 19 -3.50 -11.81 -8.69
C CYS A 19 -4.43 -11.72 -9.91
N PRO A 20 -5.70 -12.19 -9.83
CA PRO A 20 -6.62 -12.16 -10.98
C PRO A 20 -6.84 -10.77 -11.55
N SER A 21 -6.77 -9.72 -10.72
CA SER A 21 -6.86 -8.32 -11.16
C SER A 21 -5.73 -7.89 -12.09
N LEU A 22 -4.62 -8.64 -12.17
CA LEU A 22 -3.48 -8.39 -13.06
C LEU A 22 -3.41 -9.41 -14.21
N THR A 23 -3.63 -10.69 -13.93
CA THR A 23 -3.44 -11.77 -14.92
C THR A 23 -4.66 -11.99 -15.80
N ALA A 24 -5.86 -11.73 -15.29
CA ALA A 24 -7.14 -11.87 -15.98
C ALA A 24 -7.94 -10.55 -15.86
N HIS A 25 -7.24 -9.42 -16.00
CA HIS A 25 -7.84 -8.10 -15.93
C HIS A 25 -8.87 -7.90 -17.04
N ASP A 26 -10.08 -7.52 -16.65
CA ASP A 26 -11.16 -7.13 -17.54
C ASP A 26 -11.26 -5.60 -17.55
N ASN A 27 -10.93 -5.00 -18.69
CA ASN A 27 -10.91 -3.54 -18.86
C ASN A 27 -12.29 -2.88 -18.63
N GLU A 28 -13.38 -3.64 -18.58
CA GLU A 28 -14.73 -3.14 -18.31
C GLU A 28 -15.13 -3.25 -16.82
N LYS A 29 -14.21 -3.68 -15.95
CA LYS A 29 -14.44 -3.83 -14.51
C LYS A 29 -13.37 -3.11 -13.69
N CYS A 30 -13.76 -2.71 -12.49
CA CYS A 30 -12.82 -2.16 -11.52
C CYS A 30 -12.47 -3.23 -10.48
N TYR A 31 -11.27 -3.15 -9.93
CA TYR A 31 -10.78 -4.08 -8.91
C TYR A 31 -10.27 -3.30 -7.72
N PHE A 32 -10.63 -3.73 -6.53
CA PHE A 32 -10.09 -3.13 -5.30
C PHE A 32 -10.01 -4.20 -4.23
N ASN A 33 -8.80 -4.40 -3.69
CA ASN A 33 -8.52 -5.27 -2.56
C ASN A 33 -9.08 -6.71 -2.72
N GLY A 34 -8.90 -7.30 -3.90
CA GLY A 34 -9.32 -8.66 -4.22
C GLY A 34 -10.79 -8.78 -4.65
N LYS A 35 -11.55 -7.69 -4.63
CA LYS A 35 -12.95 -7.65 -5.07
C LYS A 35 -13.05 -7.07 -6.47
N THR A 36 -14.06 -7.53 -7.22
CA THR A 36 -14.36 -7.10 -8.58
C THR A 36 -15.68 -6.33 -8.59
N TYR A 37 -15.72 -5.21 -9.30
CA TYR A 37 -16.84 -4.28 -9.36
C TYR A 37 -17.22 -4.02 -10.82
N LYS A 38 -18.51 -4.08 -11.11
CA LYS A 38 -19.09 -3.69 -12.40
C LYS A 38 -19.20 -2.17 -12.49
N ILE A 39 -19.36 -1.65 -13.70
CA ILE A 39 -19.64 -0.23 -13.89
C ILE A 39 -20.87 0.18 -13.08
N SER A 40 -20.75 1.31 -12.39
CA SER A 40 -21.72 1.89 -11.44
C SER A 40 -21.80 1.22 -10.06
N ASP A 41 -21.12 0.09 -9.83
CA ASP A 41 -21.02 -0.47 -8.48
C ASP A 41 -20.27 0.50 -7.57
N ARG A 42 -20.71 0.59 -6.31
CA ARG A 42 -20.12 1.45 -5.28
C ARG A 42 -19.17 0.67 -4.39
N LEU A 43 -18.10 1.34 -3.99
CA LEU A 43 -17.28 0.88 -2.87
C LEU A 43 -17.92 1.32 -1.54
N PRO A 44 -17.88 0.49 -0.49
CA PRO A 44 -18.23 0.91 0.85
C PRO A 44 -17.31 2.06 1.31
N ASP A 45 -17.89 3.12 1.88
CA ASP A 45 -17.13 4.30 2.30
C ASP A 45 -16.11 3.95 3.39
N GLU A 46 -16.38 2.96 4.22
CA GLU A 46 -15.48 2.48 5.27
C GLU A 46 -14.17 1.90 4.70
N GLU A 47 -14.21 1.31 3.50
CA GLU A 47 -13.02 0.72 2.87
C GLU A 47 -12.08 1.78 2.26
N VAL A 48 -12.62 2.96 1.96
CA VAL A 48 -11.90 4.07 1.30
C VAL A 48 -11.65 5.28 2.21
N ALA A 49 -12.23 5.30 3.41
CA ALA A 49 -12.13 6.39 4.37
C ALA A 49 -10.68 6.74 4.75
N GLN A 50 -9.76 5.76 4.74
CA GLN A 50 -8.34 5.98 5.04
C GLN A 50 -7.64 6.87 4.00
N PHE A 51 -8.20 6.98 2.80
CA PHE A 51 -7.67 7.77 1.69
C PHE A 51 -8.36 9.14 1.53
N CYS A 52 -9.13 9.59 2.53
CA CYS A 52 -9.98 10.77 2.39
C CYS A 52 -10.90 10.71 1.17
N SER A 53 -11.45 9.53 0.89
CA SER A 53 -12.31 9.31 -0.26
C SER A 53 -13.67 8.79 0.20
N VAL A 54 -14.73 9.22 -0.47
CA VAL A 54 -16.12 8.76 -0.27
C VAL A 54 -16.86 8.72 -1.59
N LEU A 55 -18.03 8.07 -1.59
CA LEU A 55 -18.92 7.95 -2.76
C LEU A 55 -18.17 7.39 -3.97
N CYS A 56 -17.20 6.51 -3.72
CA CYS A 56 -16.41 5.88 -4.76
C CYS A 56 -17.27 4.91 -5.57
N TYR A 57 -17.22 5.01 -6.88
CA TYR A 57 -17.93 4.10 -7.77
C TYR A 57 -17.09 3.75 -9.00
N CYS A 58 -17.29 2.54 -9.53
CA CYS A 58 -16.62 2.10 -10.73
C CYS A 58 -17.21 2.81 -11.96
N ARG A 59 -16.37 3.41 -12.79
CA ARG A 59 -16.77 4.19 -13.96
C ARG A 59 -16.10 3.66 -15.21
N ALA A 60 -16.85 3.59 -16.31
CA ALA A 60 -16.30 3.29 -17.62
C ALA A 60 -15.28 4.37 -18.04
N ALA A 61 -14.11 3.91 -18.45
CA ALA A 61 -13.01 4.73 -18.92
C ALA A 61 -12.17 3.94 -19.93
N LYS A 62 -11.23 4.63 -20.60
CA LYS A 62 -10.31 4.01 -21.56
C LYS A 62 -8.86 4.26 -21.11
N PRO A 63 -7.96 3.27 -21.21
CA PRO A 63 -8.21 1.89 -21.68
C PRO A 63 -8.86 0.97 -20.63
N PHE A 64 -8.87 1.35 -19.35
CA PHE A 64 -9.39 0.55 -18.24
C PHE A 64 -10.52 1.30 -17.52
N ALA A 65 -11.51 0.58 -17.00
CA ALA A 65 -12.47 1.12 -16.05
C ALA A 65 -11.74 1.54 -14.76
N THR A 66 -12.20 2.64 -14.14
CA THR A 66 -11.51 3.25 -12.99
C THR A 66 -12.51 3.61 -11.90
N PHE A 67 -12.05 3.67 -10.66
CA PHE A 67 -12.86 4.28 -9.62
C PHE A 67 -12.88 5.80 -9.77
N ARG A 68 -14.04 6.40 -9.51
CA ARG A 68 -14.17 7.84 -9.30
C ARG A 68 -14.71 8.07 -7.90
N CYS A 69 -13.98 8.85 -7.12
CA CYS A 69 -14.30 9.16 -5.74
C CYS A 69 -14.48 10.67 -5.56
N ALA A 70 -15.28 11.06 -4.56
CA ALA A 70 -15.23 12.41 -4.02
C ALA A 70 -14.15 12.48 -2.94
N HIS A 71 -13.37 13.55 -2.95
CA HIS A 71 -12.36 13.81 -1.92
C HIS A 71 -13.01 14.46 -0.69
N ILE A 72 -12.64 14.01 0.50
CA ILE A 72 -12.96 14.69 1.75
C ILE A 72 -11.83 15.66 2.04
N ASP A 73 -12.14 16.95 2.06
CA ASP A 73 -11.21 17.93 2.61
C ASP A 73 -11.34 17.95 4.13
N CYS A 74 -10.25 17.62 4.81
CA CYS A 74 -10.22 17.59 6.26
C CYS A 74 -10.15 19.03 6.82
N PRO A 75 -11.18 19.50 7.53
CA PRO A 75 -11.28 20.91 7.95
C PRO A 75 -10.10 21.38 8.79
N GLU A 76 -9.43 20.46 9.49
CA GLU A 76 -8.32 20.79 10.36
C GLU A 76 -7.12 21.41 9.60
N PHE A 77 -7.00 21.21 8.29
CA PHE A 77 -5.92 21.78 7.48
C PHE A 77 -6.25 23.17 6.92
N PHE A 78 -7.45 23.69 7.11
CA PHE A 78 -7.85 25.02 6.61
C PHE A 78 -7.43 26.18 7.52
N HIS A 79 -6.83 25.88 8.66
CA HIS A 79 -6.37 26.86 9.64
C HIS A 79 -5.03 26.44 10.23
N ARG A 80 -4.24 27.42 10.68
CA ARG A 80 -2.97 27.16 11.37
C ARG A 80 -3.23 26.31 12.61
N PHE A 81 -2.40 25.29 12.81
CA PHE A 81 -2.51 24.39 13.96
C PHE A 81 -1.40 24.67 14.96
N ASP A 82 -1.78 24.79 16.23
CA ASP A 82 -0.85 24.98 17.34
C ASP A 82 -0.31 23.62 17.79
N TYR A 83 0.82 23.20 17.19
CA TYR A 83 1.46 21.92 17.51
C TYR A 83 2.10 21.90 18.92
N GLU A 84 2.31 23.06 19.53
CA GLU A 84 2.93 23.15 20.87
C GLU A 84 1.89 22.89 21.95
N ASN A 85 0.68 23.41 21.79
CA ASN A 85 -0.38 23.33 22.80
C ASN A 85 -1.48 22.30 22.48
N CYS A 86 -1.68 21.96 21.21
CA CYS A 86 -2.78 21.12 20.76
C CYS A 86 -2.33 19.79 20.15
N LEU A 87 -3.22 18.81 20.22
CA LEU A 87 -3.06 17.49 19.66
C LEU A 87 -4.30 17.10 18.85
N ARG A 88 -4.11 16.60 17.63
CA ARG A 88 -5.17 15.98 16.84
C ARG A 88 -5.36 14.53 17.23
N THR A 89 -6.60 14.15 17.46
CA THR A 89 -6.97 12.76 17.73
C THR A 89 -7.64 12.15 16.50
N TYR A 90 -7.38 10.88 16.24
CA TYR A 90 -7.85 10.14 15.08
C TYR A 90 -8.61 8.89 15.51
N ARG A 91 -9.41 8.36 14.59
CA ARG A 91 -10.06 7.05 14.71
C ARG A 91 -9.40 6.06 13.77
N LYS A 92 -9.58 4.77 14.06
CA LYS A 92 -9.15 3.67 13.19
C LYS A 92 -9.62 3.89 11.75
N GLY A 93 -8.70 3.83 10.80
CA GLY A 93 -8.99 3.96 9.36
C GLY A 93 -9.55 5.31 8.91
N GLY A 94 -9.70 6.30 9.79
CA GLY A 94 -10.14 7.64 9.40
C GLY A 94 -8.96 8.47 8.92
N CYS A 95 -9.10 9.19 7.81
CA CYS A 95 -8.03 10.05 7.32
C CYS A 95 -7.94 11.39 8.07
N CYS A 96 -9.08 12.02 8.39
CA CYS A 96 -9.16 13.28 9.12
C CYS A 96 -9.14 13.07 10.63
N SER A 97 -8.73 14.11 11.35
CA SER A 97 -8.85 14.18 12.79
C SER A 97 -10.32 14.25 13.21
N VAL A 98 -10.65 13.61 14.32
CA VAL A 98 -11.99 13.65 14.93
C VAL A 98 -12.18 14.92 15.74
N LYS A 99 -11.12 15.35 16.44
CA LYS A 99 -11.09 16.57 17.26
C LYS A 99 -9.64 16.96 17.53
N SER A 100 -9.49 18.17 18.07
CA SER A 100 -8.24 18.65 18.68
C SER A 100 -8.42 18.80 20.19
N VAL A 101 -7.41 18.41 20.96
CA VAL A 101 -7.35 18.55 22.43
C VAL A 101 -6.17 19.44 22.78
N CYS A 102 -6.40 20.50 23.55
CA CYS A 102 -5.40 21.54 23.82
C CYS A 102 -5.23 21.81 25.31
N GLY A 103 -4.11 22.43 25.69
CA GLY A 103 -3.85 22.89 27.05
C GLY A 103 -3.87 21.76 28.08
N ALA A 104 -4.38 22.05 29.29
CA ALA A 104 -4.37 21.10 30.40
C ALA A 104 -5.09 19.77 30.10
N GLU A 105 -6.11 19.77 29.23
CA GLU A 105 -6.81 18.54 28.85
C GLU A 105 -5.94 17.62 27.98
N ARG A 106 -5.03 18.19 27.20
CA ARG A 106 -4.05 17.42 26.41
C ARG A 106 -3.08 16.67 27.32
N ASP A 107 -2.76 17.22 28.48
CA ASP A 107 -1.80 16.61 29.42
C ASP A 107 -2.42 15.52 30.28
N LYS A 108 -3.76 15.49 30.35
CA LYS A 108 -4.53 14.43 31.02
C LYS A 108 -4.81 13.21 30.13
N LEU A 109 -4.51 13.28 28.83
CA LEU A 109 -4.73 12.16 27.91
C LEU A 109 -3.91 10.95 28.34
N ALA A 110 -4.50 9.76 28.23
CA ALA A 110 -3.78 8.52 28.45
C ALA A 110 -2.57 8.43 27.51
N GLN A 111 -1.53 7.74 27.95
CA GLN A 111 -0.29 7.59 27.19
C GLN A 111 -0.07 6.15 26.79
N CYS A 112 0.48 5.97 25.60
CA CYS A 112 0.95 4.71 25.07
C CYS A 112 2.45 4.84 24.82
N GLU A 113 3.20 3.80 25.15
CA GLU A 113 4.63 3.75 24.87
C GLU A 113 4.92 2.63 23.87
N LEU A 114 5.66 2.94 22.82
CA LEU A 114 6.15 1.97 21.83
C LEU A 114 7.52 2.43 21.34
N GLU A 115 8.52 1.55 21.29
CA GLU A 115 9.84 1.83 20.71
C GLU A 115 10.54 3.09 21.30
N ASN A 116 10.38 3.31 22.61
CA ASN A 116 10.85 4.50 23.36
C ASN A 116 10.20 5.83 22.94
N GLU A 117 9.07 5.78 22.23
CA GLU A 117 8.26 6.95 21.89
C GLU A 117 6.97 6.95 22.70
N ILE A 118 6.62 8.13 23.22
CA ILE A 118 5.39 8.36 23.99
C ILE A 118 4.34 8.97 23.07
N TYR A 119 3.21 8.30 22.97
CA TYR A 119 2.03 8.72 22.25
C TYR A 119 0.93 9.06 23.24
N LYS A 120 0.14 10.09 22.95
CA LYS A 120 -1.06 10.44 23.70
C LYS A 120 -2.30 9.85 23.04
N GLU A 121 -3.35 9.66 23.82
CA GLU A 121 -4.62 9.08 23.39
C GLU A 121 -5.16 9.76 22.12
N GLY A 122 -5.57 8.93 21.17
CA GLY A 122 -6.04 9.34 19.84
C GLY A 122 -4.93 9.60 18.83
N GLN A 123 -3.64 9.57 19.18
CA GLN A 123 -2.57 9.63 18.18
C GLN A 123 -2.45 8.33 17.39
N ARG A 124 -1.99 8.45 16.15
CA ARG A 124 -1.55 7.29 15.36
C ARG A 124 -0.15 6.89 15.84
N ILE A 125 0.02 5.61 16.13
CA ILE A 125 1.29 4.96 16.41
C ILE A 125 1.79 4.36 15.10
N GLN A 126 3.03 4.68 14.72
CA GLN A 126 3.69 4.14 13.53
C GLN A 126 4.83 3.22 13.99
N PHE A 127 4.91 2.02 13.43
CA PHE A 127 5.95 1.05 13.77
C PHE A 127 7.14 1.23 12.85
N LYS A 128 8.36 1.34 13.39
CA LYS A 128 9.57 1.50 12.57
C LYS A 128 9.89 0.22 11.80
N ASP A 129 9.71 -0.94 12.43
CA ASP A 129 10.01 -2.24 11.83
C ASP A 129 8.85 -2.80 10.98
N ASN A 130 7.64 -2.26 11.14
CA ASN A 130 6.48 -2.63 10.33
C ASN A 130 5.70 -1.38 9.88
N PRO A 131 6.17 -0.66 8.84
CA PRO A 131 5.52 0.57 8.38
C PRO A 131 4.11 0.36 7.81
N CYS A 132 3.67 -0.89 7.62
CA CYS A 132 2.31 -1.22 7.20
C CYS A 132 1.31 -1.17 8.35
N ARG A 133 1.77 -1.42 9.57
CA ARG A 133 0.91 -1.45 10.74
C ARG A 133 0.76 -0.06 11.33
N THR A 134 -0.46 0.30 11.67
CA THR A 134 -0.79 1.52 12.41
C THR A 134 -1.71 1.16 13.55
N CYS A 135 -1.51 1.78 14.71
CA CYS A 135 -2.46 1.70 15.83
C CYS A 135 -2.95 3.09 16.20
N ILE A 136 -4.12 3.16 16.84
CA ILE A 136 -4.54 4.37 17.56
C ILE A 136 -4.21 4.17 19.04
N CYS A 137 -3.47 5.12 19.62
CA CYS A 137 -3.20 5.10 21.05
C CYS A 137 -4.51 5.22 21.83
N THR A 138 -4.76 4.27 22.72
CA THR A 138 -5.90 4.26 23.65
C THR A 138 -5.41 3.83 25.03
N ALA A 139 -6.18 4.13 26.08
CA ALA A 139 -5.79 3.79 27.46
C ALA A 139 -5.54 2.27 27.69
N GLY A 140 -6.05 1.40 26.80
CA GLY A 140 -5.85 -0.06 26.86
C GLY A 140 -4.75 -0.59 25.93
N PHE A 141 -3.96 0.28 25.31
CA PHE A 141 -2.92 -0.15 24.37
C PHE A 141 -1.87 -1.02 25.05
N ASN A 142 -1.58 -2.16 24.43
CA ASN A 142 -0.53 -3.09 24.89
C ASN A 142 0.49 -3.29 23.77
N ALA A 143 1.71 -2.77 23.98
CA ALA A 143 2.82 -2.88 23.03
C ALA A 143 3.20 -4.33 22.68
N ASN A 144 2.90 -5.29 23.55
CA ASN A 144 3.18 -6.72 23.34
C ASN A 144 2.03 -7.48 22.66
N ALA A 145 0.86 -6.86 22.49
CA ALA A 145 -0.33 -7.49 21.91
C ALA A 145 -0.90 -6.71 20.73
N THR A 146 -0.03 -5.99 20.01
CA THR A 146 -0.43 -5.13 18.91
C THR A 146 -1.06 -5.91 17.75
N GLU A 147 -0.73 -7.19 17.59
CA GLU A 147 -1.30 -8.10 16.58
C GLU A 147 -2.81 -8.28 16.71
N THR A 148 -3.31 -8.37 17.95
CA THR A 148 -4.71 -8.66 18.27
C THR A 148 -5.48 -7.43 18.78
N ASP A 149 -4.80 -6.30 18.97
CA ASP A 149 -5.42 -5.06 19.43
C ASP A 149 -6.42 -4.53 18.38
N PRO A 150 -7.70 -4.29 18.76
CA PRO A 150 -8.73 -3.82 17.84
C PRO A 150 -8.46 -2.42 17.28
N ASN A 151 -7.61 -1.61 17.92
CA ASN A 151 -7.22 -0.28 17.45
C ASN A 151 -6.03 -0.32 16.48
N CYS A 152 -5.41 -1.48 16.32
CA CYS A 152 -4.38 -1.73 15.32
C CYS A 152 -5.01 -2.21 14.01
N TYR A 153 -4.36 -1.84 12.91
CA TYR A 153 -4.76 -2.22 11.55
C TYR A 153 -3.58 -2.15 10.59
N GLU A 154 -3.67 -2.95 9.54
CA GLU A 154 -2.79 -2.86 8.39
C GLU A 154 -3.29 -1.77 7.44
N SER A 155 -2.37 -0.95 6.98
CA SER A 155 -2.63 0.10 6.00
C SER A 155 -2.89 -0.54 4.64
N THR A 156 -3.98 -0.14 4.00
CA THR A 156 -4.24 -0.57 2.62
C THR A 156 -3.60 0.44 1.68
N CYS A 157 -2.96 -0.04 0.61
CA CYS A 157 -2.42 0.84 -0.40
C CYS A 157 -3.47 1.15 -1.48
N GLY A 158 -3.77 2.43 -1.68
CA GLY A 158 -4.83 2.90 -2.59
C GLY A 158 -4.48 2.89 -4.07
N PHE A 159 -3.46 2.17 -4.52
CA PHE A 159 -3.00 2.25 -5.91
C PHE A 159 -4.01 1.65 -6.92
N GLU A 160 -4.89 0.74 -6.50
CA GLU A 160 -6.03 0.27 -7.32
C GLU A 160 -7.14 1.33 -7.47
N LEU A 161 -7.16 2.35 -6.59
CA LEU A 161 -8.10 3.47 -6.66
C LEU A 161 -7.56 4.65 -7.47
N PHE A 162 -6.25 4.92 -7.36
CA PHE A 162 -5.65 6.18 -7.82
C PHE A 162 -4.50 6.02 -8.83
N GLN A 163 -4.01 4.81 -9.07
CA GLN A 163 -2.84 4.53 -9.92
C GLN A 163 -3.11 3.37 -10.89
N GLU A 164 -4.37 3.17 -11.28
CA GLU A 164 -4.83 2.06 -12.11
C GLU A 164 -4.14 2.04 -13.48
N LYS A 165 -3.90 3.21 -14.08
CA LYS A 165 -3.19 3.32 -15.36
C LYS A 165 -1.75 2.83 -15.27
N LEU A 166 -1.07 3.06 -14.15
CA LEU A 166 0.30 2.59 -13.95
C LEU A 166 0.27 1.08 -13.72
N LEU A 167 -0.57 0.61 -12.80
CA LEU A 167 -0.72 -0.80 -12.46
C LEU A 167 -1.03 -1.66 -13.69
N TYR A 168 -2.08 -1.30 -14.44
CA TYR A 168 -2.52 -2.07 -15.62
C TYR A 168 -1.76 -1.70 -16.89
N GLY A 169 -1.01 -0.60 -16.88
CA GLY A 169 -0.02 -0.25 -17.91
C GLY A 169 1.25 -1.10 -17.85
N GLY A 170 1.34 -2.03 -16.89
CA GLY A 170 2.50 -2.92 -16.71
C GLY A 170 3.64 -2.28 -15.95
N ALA A 171 3.38 -1.20 -15.20
CA ALA A 171 4.35 -0.61 -14.29
C ALA A 171 4.64 -1.55 -13.11
N VAL A 172 5.82 -1.36 -12.53
CA VAL A 172 6.25 -2.04 -11.30
C VAL A 172 6.21 -1.07 -10.12
N PRO A 173 5.74 -1.49 -8.94
CA PRO A 173 5.81 -0.67 -7.74
C PRO A 173 7.26 -0.50 -7.26
N VAL A 174 7.64 0.73 -6.92
CA VAL A 174 8.93 1.08 -6.34
C VAL A 174 8.74 1.45 -4.87
N TYR A 175 9.37 0.69 -3.97
CA TYR A 175 9.25 0.85 -2.53
C TYR A 175 10.43 1.63 -1.93
N LYS A 176 10.16 2.28 -0.79
CA LYS A 176 11.18 2.83 0.11
C LYS A 176 11.08 2.08 1.43
N LYS A 177 12.23 1.74 2.04
CA LYS A 177 12.31 0.91 3.27
C LYS A 177 11.38 1.36 4.41
N GLU A 178 11.20 2.66 4.58
CA GLU A 178 10.42 3.26 5.67
C GLU A 178 8.91 3.38 5.35
N ARG A 179 8.43 2.81 4.25
CA ARG A 179 7.05 2.96 3.78
C ARG A 179 6.43 1.62 3.45
N CYS A 180 5.18 1.44 3.86
CA CYS A 180 4.39 0.28 3.48
C CYS A 180 4.05 0.25 1.99
N CYS A 181 3.53 1.36 1.50
CA CYS A 181 3.01 1.44 0.15
C CYS A 181 4.10 1.90 -0.84
N PRO A 182 3.96 1.55 -2.13
CA PRO A 182 4.86 2.02 -3.16
C PRO A 182 5.01 3.55 -3.09
N TRP A 183 6.24 4.03 -3.12
CA TRP A 183 6.56 5.45 -3.19
C TRP A 183 6.21 6.01 -4.57
N GLU A 184 6.54 5.24 -5.60
CA GLU A 184 6.26 5.56 -6.99
C GLU A 184 6.05 4.26 -7.80
N TRP A 185 5.77 4.41 -9.09
CA TRP A 185 5.66 3.31 -10.03
C TRP A 185 6.54 3.60 -11.23
N ARG A 186 7.25 2.59 -11.69
CA ARG A 186 8.08 2.71 -12.89
C ARG A 186 7.41 2.02 -14.06
N LEU A 187 7.16 2.76 -15.13
CA LEU A 187 6.67 2.18 -16.38
C LEU A 187 7.81 1.50 -17.16
N PRO A 188 7.52 0.43 -17.91
CA PRO A 188 8.46 -0.18 -18.84
C PRO A 188 8.99 0.81 -19.87
N GLN A 189 10.31 0.80 -20.09
CA GLN A 189 11.00 1.54 -21.14
C GLN A 189 11.58 0.57 -22.18
N GLU A 190 11.77 1.04 -23.41
CA GLU A 190 12.33 0.21 -24.49
C GLU A 190 13.80 -0.16 -24.26
N SER A 191 14.53 0.64 -23.48
CA SER A 191 15.91 0.41 -23.08
C SER A 191 16.07 -0.64 -21.96
N ASP A 192 14.97 -1.01 -21.28
CA ASP A 192 15.01 -1.94 -20.16
C ASP A 192 15.38 -3.36 -20.62
N LYS A 193 16.31 -3.99 -19.91
CA LYS A 193 16.81 -5.33 -20.23
C LYS A 193 16.77 -6.25 -19.02
N VAL A 194 16.68 -7.55 -19.28
CA VAL A 194 16.72 -8.57 -18.24
C VAL A 194 18.16 -9.06 -18.06
N VAL A 195 18.68 -8.97 -16.84
CA VAL A 195 19.93 -9.62 -16.41
C VAL A 195 19.58 -10.97 -15.81
N ARG A 196 19.97 -12.04 -16.50
CA ARG A 196 19.67 -13.40 -16.06
C ARG A 196 20.56 -13.80 -14.89
N SER A 197 19.93 -14.30 -13.84
CA SER A 197 20.62 -14.98 -12.75
C SER A 197 20.97 -16.41 -13.18
N ALA A 198 22.18 -16.88 -12.86
CA ALA A 198 22.62 -18.23 -13.14
C ALA A 198 22.85 -18.99 -11.82
N PRO A 199 22.30 -20.21 -11.65
CA PRO A 199 21.39 -20.94 -12.57
C PRO A 199 19.94 -20.44 -12.50
N ALA A 200 19.17 -20.62 -13.58
CA ALA A 200 17.75 -20.30 -13.60
C ALA A 200 17.00 -21.20 -12.61
N VAL A 201 16.27 -20.60 -11.66
CA VAL A 201 15.56 -21.33 -10.59
C VAL A 201 14.44 -22.22 -11.14
N SER A 202 13.74 -21.77 -12.18
CA SER A 202 12.73 -22.53 -12.92
C SER A 202 12.37 -21.82 -14.23
N ASN A 203 11.90 -22.56 -15.23
CA ASN A 203 11.30 -22.02 -16.45
C ASN A 203 9.77 -22.17 -16.46
N ASP A 204 9.15 -22.49 -15.31
CA ASP A 204 7.69 -22.52 -15.17
C ASP A 204 7.12 -21.11 -15.43
N PRO A 205 6.22 -20.94 -16.42
CA PRO A 205 5.57 -19.66 -16.69
C PRO A 205 4.84 -19.04 -15.48
N ASN A 206 4.41 -19.86 -14.52
CA ASN A 206 3.78 -19.38 -13.30
C ASN A 206 4.79 -18.81 -12.28
N LEU A 207 6.07 -19.10 -12.46
CA LEU A 207 7.18 -18.62 -11.62
C LEU A 207 7.96 -17.48 -12.31
N GLN A 208 7.24 -16.61 -13.02
CA GLN A 208 7.83 -15.47 -13.72
C GLN A 208 7.17 -14.15 -13.30
N CYS A 209 8.00 -13.13 -13.10
CA CYS A 209 7.54 -11.76 -12.95
C CYS A 209 7.34 -11.13 -14.32
N LYS A 210 6.22 -10.43 -14.49
CA LYS A 210 5.92 -9.67 -15.70
C LYS A 210 6.21 -8.19 -15.47
N TYR A 211 6.86 -7.57 -16.45
CA TYR A 211 7.11 -6.13 -16.48
C TYR A 211 6.97 -5.61 -17.90
N GLY A 212 5.85 -4.95 -18.20
CA GLY A 212 5.44 -4.66 -19.57
C GLY A 212 5.39 -5.93 -20.43
N LYS A 213 6.31 -6.01 -21.40
CA LYS A 213 6.51 -7.17 -22.30
C LYS A 213 7.61 -8.13 -21.84
N LEU A 214 8.40 -7.75 -20.82
CA LEU A 214 9.50 -8.55 -20.31
C LEU A 214 8.98 -9.60 -19.33
N LEU A 215 9.59 -10.79 -19.39
CA LEU A 215 9.40 -11.88 -18.46
C LEU A 215 10.73 -12.18 -17.78
N LEU A 216 10.71 -12.20 -16.45
CA LEU A 216 11.87 -12.41 -15.60
C LEU A 216 11.63 -13.66 -14.75
N ASN A 217 12.59 -14.59 -14.75
CA ASN A 217 12.54 -15.74 -13.85
C ASN A 217 12.86 -15.27 -12.42
N VAL A 218 12.44 -16.05 -11.42
CA VAL A 218 12.84 -15.79 -10.03
C VAL A 218 14.37 -15.71 -9.93
N GLY A 219 14.86 -14.62 -9.35
CA GLY A 219 16.29 -14.28 -9.22
C GLY A 219 16.81 -13.31 -10.28
N ASP A 220 16.14 -13.19 -11.44
CA ASP A 220 16.54 -12.25 -12.49
C ASP A 220 16.36 -10.81 -12.06
N LYS A 221 17.23 -9.94 -12.59
CA LYS A 221 17.24 -8.50 -12.31
C LYS A 221 16.88 -7.69 -13.54
N LEU A 222 16.36 -6.49 -13.33
CA LEU A 222 16.17 -5.51 -14.39
C LEU A 222 17.42 -4.64 -14.50
N ASP A 223 18.01 -4.57 -15.69
CA ASP A 223 19.02 -3.56 -16.06
C ASP A 223 18.29 -2.34 -16.60
N MET A 224 18.42 -1.25 -15.88
CA MET A 224 17.80 0.04 -16.17
C MET A 224 18.93 0.97 -16.61
N ALA A 225 19.25 0.92 -17.90
CA ALA A 225 20.45 1.53 -18.49
C ALA A 225 20.75 2.99 -18.05
N GLU A 226 19.71 3.77 -17.73
CA GLU A 226 19.84 5.19 -17.33
C GLU A 226 19.62 5.45 -15.83
N GLU A 227 19.17 4.46 -15.04
CA GLU A 227 18.75 4.63 -13.63
C GLU A 227 19.50 3.73 -12.64
N ASN A 228 20.48 2.95 -13.12
CA ASN A 228 21.17 1.86 -12.42
C ASN A 228 21.81 2.21 -11.05
N GLN A 229 21.83 3.48 -10.63
CA GLN A 229 22.38 3.90 -9.33
C GLN A 229 21.34 4.24 -8.26
N LYS A 230 20.06 4.47 -8.59
CA LYS A 230 19.05 4.96 -7.63
C LYS A 230 18.06 3.89 -7.14
N MET A 231 17.86 2.83 -7.91
CA MET A 231 16.95 1.77 -7.54
C MET A 231 17.43 0.40 -8.03
N SER A 232 16.95 -0.65 -7.39
CA SER A 232 17.22 -2.03 -7.80
C SER A 232 15.90 -2.79 -7.93
N CYS A 233 15.76 -3.53 -9.02
CA CYS A 233 14.56 -4.30 -9.35
C CYS A 233 14.92 -5.77 -9.55
N THR A 234 14.28 -6.67 -8.81
CA THR A 234 14.51 -8.12 -8.88
C THR A 234 13.17 -8.87 -8.93
N CYS A 235 13.12 -9.98 -9.65
CA CYS A 235 12.00 -10.92 -9.54
C CYS A 235 12.20 -11.81 -8.31
N SER A 236 11.64 -11.40 -7.17
CA SER A 236 11.73 -12.18 -5.92
C SER A 236 10.53 -13.11 -5.75
N VAL A 237 9.31 -12.58 -5.91
CA VAL A 237 8.06 -13.35 -5.79
C VAL A 237 7.09 -12.93 -6.90
N PRO A 238 6.78 -13.79 -7.88
CA PRO A 238 5.81 -13.50 -8.94
C PRO A 238 4.41 -13.08 -8.40
N PRO A 239 3.63 -12.28 -9.15
CA PRO A 239 3.75 -12.03 -10.59
C PRO A 239 4.40 -10.68 -10.97
N LEU A 240 4.72 -9.83 -10.00
CA LEU A 240 5.31 -8.50 -10.25
C LEU A 240 6.77 -8.46 -9.80
N LEU A 241 7.55 -7.61 -10.48
CA LEU A 241 8.88 -7.26 -10.02
C LEU A 241 8.83 -6.52 -8.68
N HIS A 242 9.91 -6.64 -7.92
CA HIS A 242 10.09 -5.95 -6.66
C HIS A 242 11.20 -4.92 -6.84
N CYS A 243 10.84 -3.64 -6.81
CA CYS A 243 11.79 -2.54 -6.93
C CYS A 243 11.92 -1.79 -5.61
N VAL A 244 13.15 -1.44 -5.24
CA VAL A 244 13.47 -0.69 -4.02
C VAL A 244 14.43 0.44 -4.35
N LEU A 245 14.16 1.62 -3.81
CA LEU A 245 15.10 2.75 -3.85
C LEU A 245 16.32 2.45 -2.96
N ASN A 246 17.51 2.67 -3.51
CA ASN A 246 18.79 2.45 -2.82
C ASN A 246 19.13 3.60 -1.85
#